data_AF-A0A3M4B1W6-F1
#
_entry.id   AF-A0A3M4B1W6-F1
#
_cell.length_a   1.000
_cell.length_b   1.000
_cell.length_c   1.000
_cell.angle_alpha   90.00
_cell.angle_beta   90.00
_cell.angle_gamma   90.00
#
_symmetry.space_group_name_H-M   'P 1'
#
loop_
_entity.id
_entity.type
_entity.pdbx_description
1 polymer ?
#
loop_
_entity_poly.entity_id
_entity_poly.type
_entity_poly.pdbx_seq_one_letter_code
_entity_poly.pdbx_strand_id
1 'polypeptide(L)'
;MRDSGRRLLIAASKSPRELPVKLPDLKSRLTMALVFQMRGLSDEDKLRALQVRASRRGLHLTDDVGHFILTRGTRSMSALFELLERLDQASLQEKRKLTIPFLKETLGW
;
A
#
# COMPACT_ATOMS: atom_id res chain seq x y z
N MET A 1 -17.24 1.27 24.44
CA MET A 1 -16.22 1.99 23.64
C MET A 1 -15.98 3.44 24.08
N ARG A 2 -16.86 4.12 24.83
CA ARG A 2 -16.63 5.51 25.27
C ARG A 2 -16.39 5.69 26.79
N ASP A 3 -16.67 4.67 27.59
CA ASP A 3 -16.78 4.79 29.06
C ASP A 3 -15.49 5.14 29.81
N SER A 4 -14.32 4.87 29.22
CA SER A 4 -13.03 5.08 29.91
C SER A 4 -12.13 6.12 29.21
N GLY A 5 -12.67 6.96 28.33
CA GLY A 5 -11.89 7.98 27.59
C GLY A 5 -10.85 7.42 26.60
N ARG A 6 -10.81 6.10 26.37
CA ARG A 6 -9.87 5.44 25.46
C ARG A 6 -10.34 5.55 24.01
N ARG A 7 -9.39 5.71 23.09
CA ARG A 7 -9.65 5.71 21.64
C ARG A 7 -9.37 4.31 21.09
N LEU A 8 -10.23 3.81 20.22
CA LEU A 8 -10.07 2.51 19.57
C LEU A 8 -10.14 2.69 18.06
N LEU A 9 -9.19 2.05 17.36
CA LEU A 9 -9.19 1.93 15.91
C LEU A 9 -9.41 0.47 15.55
N ILE A 10 -10.42 0.20 14.72
CA ILE A 10 -10.79 -1.15 14.27
C ILE A 10 -10.77 -1.17 12.75
N ALA A 11 -10.17 -2.20 12.17
CA ALA A 11 -10.27 -2.50 10.74
C ALA A 11 -11.07 -3.80 10.54
N ALA A 12 -11.88 -3.84 9.48
CA ALA A 12 -12.66 -5.01 9.12
C ALA A 12 -12.86 -5.05 7.60
N SER A 13 -13.08 -6.25 7.05
CA SER A 13 -13.30 -6.43 5.61
C SER A 13 -14.73 -6.09 5.15
N LYS A 14 -15.65 -5.82 6.09
CA LYS A 14 -17.05 -5.47 5.83
C LYS A 14 -17.52 -4.35 6.75
N SER A 15 -18.61 -3.70 6.36
CA SER A 15 -19.26 -2.69 7.19
C SER A 15 -19.74 -3.30 8.52
N PRO A 16 -19.83 -2.53 9.63
CA PRO A 16 -20.31 -3.05 10.92
C PRO A 16 -21.66 -3.77 10.86
N ARG A 17 -22.53 -3.39 9.91
CA ARG A 17 -23.85 -3.99 9.71
C ARG A 17 -23.78 -5.42 9.16
N GLU A 18 -22.80 -5.67 8.28
CA GLU A 18 -22.60 -6.93 7.56
C GLU A 18 -21.61 -7.88 8.27
N LEU A 19 -20.96 -7.42 9.34
CA LEU A 19 -20.08 -8.28 10.13
C LEU A 19 -20.90 -9.38 10.82
N PRO A 20 -20.40 -10.64 10.85
CA PRO A 20 -21.07 -11.76 11.49
C PRO A 20 -20.89 -11.74 13.03
N VAL A 21 -21.10 -10.58 13.65
CA VAL A 21 -21.01 -10.40 15.11
C VAL A 21 -22.31 -10.92 15.74
N LYS A 22 -22.18 -11.98 16.55
CA LYS A 22 -23.31 -12.61 17.23
C LYS A 22 -23.77 -11.85 18.48
N LEU A 23 -22.87 -11.12 19.13
CA LEU A 23 -23.18 -10.36 20.35
C LEU A 23 -23.89 -9.04 19.99
N PRO A 24 -25.18 -8.86 20.35
CA PRO A 24 -25.95 -7.69 19.92
C PRO A 24 -25.39 -6.36 20.42
N ASP A 25 -24.92 -6.31 21.67
CA ASP A 25 -24.33 -5.11 22.27
C ASP A 25 -23.07 -4.65 21.51
N LEU A 26 -22.20 -5.59 21.15
CA LEU A 26 -21.00 -5.29 20.35
C LEU A 26 -21.39 -4.78 18.95
N LYS A 27 -22.35 -5.44 18.29
CA LYS A 27 -22.82 -5.01 16.97
C LYS A 27 -23.39 -3.58 17.00
N SER A 28 -24.17 -3.26 18.03
CA SER A 28 -24.69 -1.91 18.27
C SER A 28 -23.55 -0.90 18.43
N ARG A 29 -22.57 -1.20 19.30
CA ARG A 29 -21.41 -0.32 19.54
C ARG A 29 -20.57 -0.08 18.29
N LEU A 30 -20.35 -1.09 17.46
CA LEU A 30 -19.62 -0.95 16.19
C LEU A 30 -20.39 -0.10 15.18
N THR A 31 -21.72 -0.22 15.14
CA THR A 31 -22.58 0.56 14.24
C THR A 31 -22.67 2.03 14.65
N MET A 32 -22.51 2.34 15.94
CA MET A 32 -22.45 3.71 16.48
C MET A 32 -21.04 4.34 16.39
N ALA A 33 -20.04 3.59 15.95
CA ALA A 33 -18.68 4.11 15.77
C ALA A 33 -18.60 5.01 14.53
N LEU A 34 -17.54 5.82 14.45
CA LEU A 34 -17.20 6.53 13.23
C LEU A 34 -16.63 5.52 12.22
N VAL A 35 -17.31 5.34 11.10
CA VAL A 35 -16.95 4.34 10.07
C VAL A 35 -16.48 5.05 8.82
N PHE A 36 -15.29 4.66 8.35
CA PHE A 36 -14.77 5.07 7.05
C PHE A 36 -14.61 3.86 6.15
N GLN A 37 -15.05 3.98 4.90
CA GLN A 37 -14.77 2.98 3.89
C GLN A 37 -13.39 3.26 3.30
N MET A 38 -12.47 2.31 3.45
CA MET A 38 -11.18 2.38 2.78
C MET A 38 -11.35 2.00 1.31
N ARG A 39 -11.14 2.96 0.42
CA ARG A 39 -11.10 2.69 -1.03
C ARG A 39 -9.71 2.25 -1.43
N GLY A 40 -9.63 1.36 -2.42
CA GLY A 40 -8.35 1.02 -3.03
C GLY A 40 -7.73 2.24 -3.70
N LEU A 41 -6.40 2.22 -3.82
CA LEU A 41 -5.64 3.26 -4.51
C LEU A 41 -5.93 3.22 -6.02
N SER A 42 -6.14 4.39 -6.64
CA SER A 42 -6.09 4.53 -8.09
C SER A 42 -4.67 4.26 -8.62
N ASP A 43 -4.49 4.05 -9.92
CA ASP A 43 -3.14 3.82 -10.46
C ASP A 43 -2.23 5.05 -10.27
N GLU A 44 -2.78 6.27 -10.28
CA GLU A 44 -2.05 7.50 -9.89
C GLU A 44 -1.67 7.52 -8.41
N ASP A 45 -2.56 7.09 -7.52
CA ASP A 45 -2.26 6.98 -6.09
C ASP A 45 -1.18 5.93 -5.82
N LYS A 46 -1.18 4.82 -6.56
CA LYS A 46 -0.14 3.79 -6.47
C LYS A 46 1.21 4.32 -6.92
N LEU A 47 1.26 5.07 -8.03
CA LEU A 47 2.49 5.73 -8.49
C LEU A 47 3.05 6.63 -7.39
N ARG A 48 2.21 7.53 -6.85
CA ARG A 48 2.62 8.42 -5.75
C ARG A 48 3.08 7.65 -4.52
N ALA A 49 2.37 6.58 -4.14
CA ALA A 49 2.76 5.74 -3.01
C ALA A 49 4.12 5.06 -3.23
N LEU A 50 4.40 4.58 -4.44
CA LEU A 50 5.70 4.02 -4.82
C LEU A 50 6.81 5.06 -4.75
N GLN A 51 6.57 6.26 -5.29
CA GLN A 51 7.54 7.37 -5.25
C GLN A 51 7.87 7.81 -3.83
N VAL A 52 6.85 7.94 -2.97
CA VAL A 52 7.04 8.26 -1.54
C VAL A 52 7.85 7.15 -0.86
N ARG A 53 7.58 5.88 -1.15
CA ARG A 53 8.31 4.76 -0.57
C ARG A 53 9.77 4.70 -1.06
N ALA A 54 10.00 4.99 -2.34
CA ALA A 54 11.33 5.05 -2.95
C ALA A 54 12.16 6.19 -2.35
N SER A 55 11.58 7.39 -2.26
CA SER A 55 12.23 8.57 -1.68
C SER A 55 12.66 8.34 -0.23
N ARG A 56 11.83 7.67 0.58
CA ARG A 56 12.18 7.28 1.97
C ARG A 56 13.36 6.30 2.07
N ARG A 57 13.74 5.64 0.96
CA ARG A 57 14.90 4.76 0.86
C ARG A 57 16.10 5.44 0.18
N GLY A 58 15.97 6.72 -0.20
CA GLY A 58 16.99 7.44 -0.97
C GLY A 58 16.97 7.13 -2.48
N LEU A 59 15.97 6.38 -2.95
CA LEU A 59 15.79 6.09 -4.37
C LEU A 59 14.98 7.20 -5.04
N HIS A 60 15.44 7.64 -6.21
CA HIS A 60 14.67 8.51 -7.09
C HIS A 60 13.92 7.68 -8.13
N LEU A 61 12.58 7.63 -8.01
CA LEU A 61 11.69 6.95 -8.94
C LEU A 61 10.95 7.99 -9.79
N THR A 62 11.29 8.08 -11.07
CA THR A 62 10.61 8.98 -12.01
C THR A 62 9.23 8.44 -12.41
N ASP A 63 8.38 9.30 -12.95
CA ASP A 63 7.03 8.91 -13.43
C ASP A 63 7.13 7.79 -14.48
N ASP A 64 8.02 7.91 -15.46
CA ASP A 64 8.19 6.90 -16.51
C ASP A 64 8.55 5.51 -15.95
N VAL A 65 9.50 5.47 -15.00
CA VAL A 65 9.92 4.22 -14.36
C VAL A 65 8.78 3.66 -13.50
N GLY A 66 8.08 4.51 -12.76
CA GLY A 66 6.92 4.10 -11.96
C GLY A 66 5.77 3.55 -12.81
N HIS A 67 5.41 4.23 -13.91
CA HIS A 67 4.42 3.75 -14.86
C HIS A 67 4.84 2.44 -15.52
N PHE A 68 6.12 2.29 -15.85
CA PHE A 68 6.65 1.03 -16.37
C PHE A 68 6.46 -0.12 -15.37
N ILE A 69 6.76 0.11 -14.08
CA ILE A 69 6.51 -0.86 -13.00
C ILE A 69 5.02 -1.19 -12.90
N LEU A 70 4.14 -0.20 -12.91
CA LEU A 70 2.69 -0.42 -12.78
C LEU A 70 2.08 -1.16 -13.97
N THR A 71 2.68 -1.02 -15.16
CA THR A 71 2.20 -1.68 -16.39
C THR A 71 2.62 -3.16 -16.47
N ARG A 72 3.82 -3.49 -15.96
CA ARG A 72 4.39 -4.85 -16.04
C ARG A 72 4.23 -5.64 -14.74
N GLY A 73 4.12 -4.96 -13.61
CA GLY A 73 4.01 -5.54 -12.28
C GLY A 73 2.57 -5.88 -11.89
N THR A 74 2.43 -6.47 -10.71
CA THR A 74 1.11 -6.82 -10.15
C THR A 74 0.37 -5.57 -9.67
N ARG A 75 -0.97 -5.60 -9.67
CA ARG A 75 -1.78 -4.47 -9.18
C ARG A 75 -1.87 -4.36 -7.64
N SER A 76 -1.28 -5.29 -6.89
CA SER A 76 -1.25 -5.25 -5.42
C SER A 76 -0.15 -4.33 -4.91
N MET A 77 -0.47 -3.42 -3.99
CA MET A 77 0.53 -2.57 -3.36
C MET A 77 1.57 -3.33 -2.55
N SER A 78 1.21 -4.48 -1.95
CA SER A 78 2.18 -5.29 -1.20
C SER A 78 3.30 -5.80 -2.10
N ALA A 79 2.93 -6.40 -3.23
CA ALA A 79 3.88 -6.92 -4.21
C ALA A 79 4.67 -5.80 -4.91
N LEU A 80 4.06 -4.64 -5.17
CA LEU A 80 4.78 -3.47 -5.67
C LEU A 80 5.86 -2.98 -4.68
N PHE A 81 5.60 -3.04 -3.38
CA PHE A 81 6.60 -2.68 -2.36
C PHE A 81 7.70 -3.72 -2.19
N GLU A 82 7.39 -5.02 -2.33
CA GLU A 82 8.39 -6.08 -2.37
C GLU A 82 9.30 -5.95 -3.59
N LEU A 83 8.73 -5.64 -4.76
CA LEU A 83 9.50 -5.35 -5.96
C LEU A 83 10.43 -4.16 -5.75
N LEU A 84 9.94 -3.08 -5.12
CA LEU A 84 10.76 -1.91 -4.83
C LEU A 84 11.92 -2.23 -3.86
N GLU A 85 11.71 -3.09 -2.87
CA GLU A 85 12.78 -3.59 -1.98
C GLU A 85 13.86 -4.32 -2.77
N ARG A 86 13.47 -5.19 -3.71
CA ARG A 86 14.44 -5.91 -4.56
C ARG A 86 15.25 -4.94 -5.43
N LEU A 87 14.60 -3.93 -6.00
CA LEU A 87 15.27 -2.90 -6.79
C LEU A 87 16.22 -2.04 -5.96
N ASP A 88 15.86 -1.72 -4.72
CA ASP A 88 16.69 -0.98 -3.76
C ASP A 88 17.99 -1.72 -3.48
N GLN A 89 17.90 -3.01 -3.15
CA GLN A 89 19.06 -3.86 -2.89
C GLN A 89 19.98 -3.97 -4.12
N ALA A 90 19.43 -4.20 -5.31
CA ALA A 90 20.21 -4.29 -6.55
C ALA A 90 20.85 -2.93 -6.92
N SER A 91 20.09 -1.84 -6.77
CA SER A 91 20.56 -0.47 -7.05
C SER A 91 21.75 -0.10 -6.16
N LEU A 92 21.71 -0.51 -4.90
CA LEU A 92 22.79 -0.29 -3.95
C LEU A 92 24.03 -1.13 -4.26
N GLN A 93 23.85 -2.39 -4.63
CA GLN A 93 24.95 -3.29 -5.01
C GLN A 93 25.70 -2.80 -6.26
N GLU A 94 24.96 -2.38 -7.29
CA GLU A 94 25.54 -1.92 -8.55
C GLU A 94 25.87 -0.42 -8.56
N LYS A 95 25.45 0.33 -7.53
CA LYS A 95 25.56 1.79 -7.43
C LYS A 95 24.94 2.52 -8.62
N ARG A 96 23.81 2.01 -9.13
CA ARG A 96 23.10 2.53 -10.31
C ARG A 96 21.77 3.16 -9.93
N LYS A 97 21.35 4.18 -10.68
CA LYS A 97 20.01 4.78 -10.55
C LYS A 97 18.93 3.86 -11.12
N LEU A 98 17.71 3.99 -10.61
CA LEU A 98 16.54 3.32 -11.18
C LEU A 98 16.25 3.89 -12.57
N THR A 99 16.31 3.02 -13.58
CA THR A 99 16.01 3.33 -14.99
C THR A 99 15.30 2.14 -15.61
N ILE A 100 14.55 2.35 -16.70
CA ILE A 100 13.85 1.25 -17.38
C ILE A 100 14.80 0.10 -17.78
N PRO A 101 16.00 0.36 -18.35
CA PRO A 101 16.96 -0.71 -18.63
C PRO A 101 17.39 -1.49 -17.38
N PHE A 102 17.68 -0.79 -16.28
CA PHE A 102 18.04 -1.43 -15.00
C PHE A 102 16.93 -2.32 -14.45
N LEU A 103 15.68 -1.88 -14.57
CA LEU A 103 14.51 -2.67 -14.15
C LEU A 103 14.38 -3.96 -14.97
N LYS A 104 14.54 -3.86 -16.30
CA LYS A 104 14.48 -5.04 -17.19
C LYS A 104 15.55 -6.07 -16.84
N GLU A 105 16.77 -5.60 -16.61
CA GLU A 105 17.90 -6.43 -16.19
C GLU A 105 17.65 -7.10 -14.83
N THR A 106 17.22 -6.34 -13.83
CA THR A 106 17.06 -6.82 -12.45
C THR A 106 15.86 -7.76 -12.28
N LEU A 107 14.76 -7.48 -12.98
CA LEU A 107 13.47 -8.17 -12.81
C LEU A 107 13.19 -9.21 -13.92
N GLY A 108 14.00 -9.25 -14.98
CA GLY A 108 13.82 -10.17 -16.11
C GLY A 108 12.59 -9.84 -16.96
N TRP A 109 12.34 -8.55 -17.22
CA TRP A 109 11.19 -8.06 -18.01
C TRP A 109 11.50 -7.77 -19.48
#